data_AF-K1UAT7-F1
#
_entry.id   AF-K1UAT7-F1
#
_cell.length_a   1.000
_cell.length_b   1.000
_cell.length_c   1.000
_cell.angle_alpha   90.00
_cell.angle_beta   90.00
_cell.angle_gamma   90.00
#
_symmetry.space_group_name_H-M   'P 1'
#
loop_
_entity.id
_entity.type
_entity.pdbx_description
1 polymer ?
#
loop_
_entity_poly.entity_id
_entity_poly.type
_entity_poly.pdbx_seq_one_letter_code
_entity_poly.pdbx_strand_id
1 'polypeptide(L)'
;TRYGMSEAFDMVALETVTNQYLGGDASLACSAETQTQIDHQVVALVKKEHAKAVGILTENRAKLDELAKYLYEKETITGEEFMAILNRA
;
A
#
# COMPACT_ATOMS: atom_id res chain seq x y z
N THR A 1 13.86 2.74 -1.00
CA THR A 1 15.12 3.22 -1.60
C THR A 1 15.23 4.72 -1.72
N ARG A 2 14.11 5.48 -1.80
CA ARG A 2 14.14 6.95 -1.76
C ARG A 2 14.19 7.58 -0.37
N TYR A 3 13.45 6.99 0.59
CA TYR A 3 13.25 7.57 1.93
C TYR A 3 14.00 6.85 3.05
N GLY A 4 14.88 5.90 2.72
CA GLY A 4 15.63 5.14 3.72
C GLY A 4 14.77 4.30 4.69
N MET A 5 13.58 3.87 4.26
CA MET A 5 12.63 3.12 5.10
C MET A 5 12.82 1.59 5.03
N SER A 6 13.99 1.10 4.64
CA SER A 6 14.31 -0.34 4.65
C SER A 6 15.41 -0.63 5.65
N GLU A 7 15.20 -1.59 6.56
CA GLU A 7 16.21 -2.01 7.54
C GLU A 7 17.51 -2.51 6.90
N ALA A 8 17.46 -3.04 5.67
CA ALA A 8 18.63 -3.57 4.98
C ALA A 8 19.49 -2.50 4.31
N PHE A 9 18.92 -1.33 4.00
CA PHE A 9 19.60 -0.23 3.30
C PHE A 9 19.64 1.06 4.13
N ASP A 10 18.99 1.07 5.29
CA ASP A 10 18.90 2.18 6.25
C ASP A 10 18.73 3.54 5.55
N MET A 11 19.49 4.56 5.93
CA MET A 11 19.41 5.94 5.42
C MET A 11 19.94 6.15 3.99
N VAL A 12 20.23 5.10 3.22
CA VAL A 12 20.81 5.26 1.88
C VAL A 12 19.72 5.60 0.85
N ALA A 13 19.78 6.82 0.33
CA ALA A 13 19.01 7.26 -0.82
C ALA A 13 19.64 6.73 -2.11
N LEU A 14 19.08 5.66 -2.66
CA LEU A 14 19.57 4.98 -3.88
C LEU A 14 18.93 5.54 -5.17
N GLU A 15 18.06 6.54 -5.05
CA GLU A 15 17.29 7.12 -6.14
C GLU A 15 17.34 8.65 -6.05
N THR A 16 17.85 9.31 -7.10
CA THR A 16 17.91 10.77 -7.21
C THR A 16 17.01 11.23 -8.36
N VAL A 17 16.05 12.10 -8.08
CA VAL A 17 15.17 12.68 -9.11
C VAL A 17 15.82 13.95 -9.66
N THR A 18 16.32 13.88 -10.89
CA THR A 18 17.05 15.01 -11.51
C THR A 18 16.16 15.97 -12.29
N ASN A 19 14.89 15.63 -12.56
CA ASN A 19 14.04 16.44 -13.43
C ASN A 19 12.54 16.40 -13.06
N GLN A 20 12.13 17.22 -12.09
CA GLN A 20 10.79 17.16 -11.49
C GLN A 20 9.64 17.59 -12.42
N TYR A 21 9.92 18.31 -13.51
CA TYR A 21 8.87 18.93 -14.35
C TYR A 21 8.91 18.53 -15.84
N LEU A 22 9.99 17.91 -16.33
CA LEU A 22 10.21 17.61 -17.76
C LEU A 22 10.53 16.13 -18.01
N GLY A 23 9.91 15.22 -17.25
CA GLY A 23 9.98 13.78 -17.57
C GLY A 23 10.13 12.86 -16.36
N GLY A 24 10.51 13.38 -15.19
CA GLY A 24 10.53 12.57 -13.96
C GLY A 24 11.44 11.35 -14.03
N ASP A 25 12.43 11.34 -14.94
CA ASP A 25 13.36 10.21 -15.07
C ASP A 25 14.17 10.08 -13.78
N ALA A 26 13.83 9.04 -13.01
CA ALA A 26 14.56 8.66 -11.83
C ALA A 26 15.75 7.78 -12.26
N SER A 27 16.97 8.28 -12.10
CA SER A 27 18.16 7.46 -12.30
C SER A 27 18.47 6.73 -11.01
N LEU A 28 18.38 5.40 -11.06
CA LEU A 28 18.73 4.54 -9.94
C LEU A 28 20.27 4.41 -9.89
N ALA A 29 20.90 4.92 -8.85
CA ALA A 29 22.35 4.92 -8.70
C ALA A 29 22.80 3.72 -7.84
N CYS A 30 22.55 2.49 -8.30
CA CYS A 30 22.96 1.30 -7.57
C CYS A 30 23.36 0.14 -8.48
N SER A 31 24.19 -0.78 -7.96
CA SER A 31 24.66 -1.96 -8.70
C SER A 31 23.50 -2.93 -8.98
N ALA A 32 23.64 -3.78 -10.01
CA ALA A 32 22.64 -4.80 -10.34
C ALA A 32 22.34 -5.75 -9.15
N GLU A 33 23.34 -6.01 -8.31
CA GLU A 33 23.18 -6.81 -7.09
C GLU A 33 22.29 -6.11 -6.06
N THR A 34 22.54 -4.82 -5.79
CA THR A 34 21.69 -4.01 -4.90
C THR A 34 20.27 -3.89 -5.45
N GLN A 35 20.09 -3.74 -6.77
CA GLN A 35 18.78 -3.72 -7.43
C GLN A 35 17.99 -5.01 -7.17
N THR A 36 18.64 -6.15 -7.34
CA THR A 36 18.00 -7.45 -7.09
C THR A 36 17.55 -7.59 -5.63
N GLN A 37 18.37 -7.14 -4.68
CA GLN A 37 18.00 -7.15 -3.26
C GLN A 37 16.84 -6.19 -2.94
N ILE A 38 16.78 -5.03 -3.59
CA ILE A 38 15.64 -4.10 -3.48
C ILE A 38 14.36 -4.78 -3.98
N ASP A 39 14.40 -5.42 -5.15
CA ASP A 39 13.23 -6.09 -5.73
C ASP A 39 12.68 -7.18 -4.80
N HIS A 40 13.57 -8.00 -4.22
CA HIS A 40 13.18 -9.02 -3.24
C HIS A 40 12.48 -8.42 -2.02
N GLN A 41 12.97 -7.30 -1.49
CA GLN A 41 12.37 -6.63 -0.34
C GLN A 41 11.02 -5.99 -0.67
N VAL A 42 10.89 -5.37 -1.84
CA VAL A 42 9.62 -4.79 -2.30
C VAL A 42 8.56 -5.88 -2.43
N VAL A 43 8.90 -7.00 -3.06
CA VAL A 43 7.98 -8.14 -3.20
C VAL A 43 7.59 -8.71 -1.83
N ALA A 44 8.55 -8.86 -0.91
CA ALA A 44 8.28 -9.36 0.44
C ALA A 44 7.35 -8.40 1.22
N LEU A 45 7.59 -7.09 1.14
CA LEU A 45 6.77 -6.06 1.77
C LEU A 45 5.34 -6.08 1.22
N VAL A 46 5.18 -6.07 -0.11
CA VAL A 46 3.86 -6.11 -0.76
C VAL A 46 3.10 -7.37 -0.35
N LYS A 47 3.75 -8.54 -0.33
CA LYS A 47 3.13 -9.79 0.12
C LYS A 47 2.67 -9.72 1.57
N LYS A 48 3.50 -9.17 2.46
CA LYS A 48 3.16 -9.02 3.89
C LYS A 48 1.96 -8.11 4.09
N GLU A 49 1.97 -6.92 3.51
CA GLU A 49 0.87 -5.95 3.68
C GLU A 49 -0.40 -6.40 2.96
N HIS A 50 -0.29 -7.10 1.82
CA HIS A 50 -1.44 -7.75 1.18
C HIS A 50 -2.06 -8.82 2.09
N ALA A 51 -1.25 -9.70 2.69
CA ALA A 51 -1.75 -10.71 3.63
C ALA A 51 -2.43 -10.07 4.85
N LYS A 52 -1.86 -8.97 5.38
CA LYS A 52 -2.46 -8.19 6.47
C LYS A 52 -3.81 -7.58 6.05
N ALA A 53 -3.91 -6.98 4.87
CA ALA A 53 -5.16 -6.43 4.35
C ALA A 53 -6.21 -7.52 4.20
N VAL A 54 -5.86 -8.67 3.63
CA VAL A 54 -6.76 -9.84 3.53
C VAL A 54 -7.21 -10.32 4.91
N GLY A 55 -6.30 -10.35 5.90
CA GLY A 55 -6.63 -10.68 7.29
C GLY A 55 -7.70 -9.75 7.86
N ILE A 56 -7.49 -8.43 7.78
CA ILE A 56 -8.44 -7.42 8.27
C ILE A 56 -9.81 -7.58 7.59
N LEU A 57 -9.85 -7.78 6.28
CA LEU A 57 -11.11 -7.95 5.53
C LEU A 57 -11.82 -9.26 5.91
N THR A 58 -11.07 -10.33 6.16
CA THR A 58 -11.63 -11.64 6.52
C THR A 58 -12.17 -11.63 7.95
N GLU A 59 -11.45 -11.01 8.89
CA GLU A 59 -11.89 -10.84 10.28
C GLU A 59 -13.17 -9.99 10.37
N ASN A 60 -13.33 -9.02 9.47
CA ASN A 60 -14.49 -8.14 9.42
C ASN A 60 -15.52 -8.55 8.34
N ARG A 61 -15.53 -9.83 7.92
CA ARG A 61 -16.33 -10.28 6.77
C ARG A 61 -17.83 -9.96 6.90
N ALA A 62 -18.40 -10.15 8.09
CA ALA A 62 -19.81 -9.84 8.35
C ALA A 62 -20.14 -8.35 8.11
N LYS A 63 -19.26 -7.45 8.55
CA LYS A 63 -19.40 -6.00 8.31
C LYS A 63 -19.21 -5.64 6.84
N LEU A 64 -18.30 -6.32 6.18
CA LEU A 64 -18.07 -6.18 4.74
C LEU A 64 -19.33 -6.55 3.94
N ASP A 65 -20.00 -7.65 4.29
CA ASP A 65 -21.23 -8.09 3.64
C ASP A 65 -22.39 -7.12 3.93
N GLU A 66 -22.49 -6.56 5.15
CA GLU A 66 -23.47 -5.52 5.52
C GLU A 66 -23.30 -4.25 4.67
N LEU A 67 -22.06 -3.75 4.57
CA LEU A 67 -21.71 -2.57 3.77
C LEU A 67 -21.92 -2.81 2.26
N ALA A 68 -21.56 -3.99 1.77
CA ALA A 68 -21.77 -4.37 0.37
C ALA A 68 -23.26 -4.40 0.03
N LYS A 69 -24.11 -4.91 0.93
CA LYS A 69 -25.56 -4.90 0.76
C LYS A 69 -26.11 -3.47 0.73
N TYR A 70 -25.65 -2.59 1.62
CA TYR A 70 -26.05 -1.18 1.61
C TYR A 70 -25.71 -0.51 0.27
N LEU A 71 -24.48 -0.69 -0.20
CA LEU A 71 -24.04 -0.18 -1.49
C LEU A 71 -24.82 -0.75 -2.67
N TYR A 72 -25.20 -2.02 -2.60
CA TYR A 72 -26.03 -2.65 -3.63
C TYR A 72 -27.43 -2.01 -3.72
N GLU A 73 -28.00 -1.59 -2.58
CA GLU A 73 -29.33 -0.98 -2.53
C GLU A 73 -29.33 0.54 -2.81
N LYS A 74 -28.26 1.25 -2.44
CA LYS A 74 -28.17 2.73 -2.46
C LYS A 74 -27.20 3.28 -3.49
N GLU A 75 -26.39 2.44 -4.13
CA GLU A 75 -25.35 2.74 -5.13
C GLU A 75 -24.18 3.60 -4.61
N THR A 76 -24.40 4.45 -3.61
CA THR A 76 -23.40 5.33 -3.01
C THR A 76 -23.52 5.30 -1.48
N ILE A 77 -22.39 5.44 -0.80
CA ILE A 77 -22.31 5.59 0.65
C ILE A 77 -21.37 6.75 0.99
N THR A 78 -21.78 7.62 1.90
CA THR A 78 -20.91 8.66 2.44
C THR A 78 -20.03 8.12 3.57
N GLY A 79 -18.96 8.84 3.91
CA GLY A 79 -18.06 8.42 4.99
C GLY A 79 -18.76 8.31 6.36
N GLU A 80 -19.70 9.21 6.65
CA GLU A 80 -20.46 9.17 7.91
C GLU A 80 -21.39 7.94 7.99
N GLU A 81 -22.10 7.64 6.89
CA GLU A 81 -22.94 6.45 6.78
C GLU A 81 -22.13 5.16 6.88
N PHE A 82 -20.96 5.11 6.24
CA PHE A 82 -20.04 3.98 6.33
C PHE A 82 -19.63 3.71 7.78
N MET A 83 -19.19 4.76 8.50
CA MET A 83 -18.75 4.62 9.88
C MET A 83 -19.90 4.24 10.82
N ALA A 84 -21.12 4.72 10.56
CA ALA A 84 -22.30 4.33 11.32
C ALA A 84 -22.60 2.82 11.20
N ILE A 85 -22.49 2.25 10.00
CA ILE A 85 -22.69 0.81 9.75
C ILE A 85 -21.54 -0.01 10.35
N LEU A 86 -20.31 0.44 10.15
CA LEU A 86 -19.10 -0.24 10.63
C LEU A 86 -19.10 -0.37 12.17
N ASN A 87 -19.47 0.70 12.88
CA ASN A 87 -19.43 0.75 14.35
C ASN A 87 -20.67 0.18 15.05
N ARG A 88 -21.69 -0.24 14.28
CA ARG A 88 -22.89 -0.86 14.85
C ARG A 88 -22.55 -2.23 15.45
N ALA A 89 -23.06 -2.52 16.65
CA ALA A 89 -22.86 -3.82 17.31
C ALA A 89 -23.38 -5.00 16.47
#